data_AF-A0A3B9T3B4-F1
#
_entry.id   AF-A0A3B9T3B4-F1
#
_cell.length_a   1.000
_cell.length_b   1.000
_cell.length_c   1.000
_cell.angle_alpha   90.00
_cell.angle_beta   90.00
_cell.angle_gamma   90.00
#
_symmetry.space_group_name_H-M   'P 1'
#
loop_
_entity.id
_entity.type
_entity.pdbx_description
1 polymer ?
#
loop_
_entity_poly.entity_id
_entity_poly.type
_entity_poly.pdbx_seq_one_letter_code
_entity_poly.pdbx_strand_id
1 'polypeptide(L)'
;MGSIIRKYAKELLRIAFAAAMPGMLIFMVLLLSFVVRGTPHDVSFSPAVYLRLLLICYATAFITTCVVQYRSLIHAAIRSDAHLIGKSFSGIRKQDRLFCDGVEAYSKLKPRTALDLFLEVQEYELTDAETGVLSFYIGRCYQMLSCPSNAIPYYEKAIRNGFSKPFAQLFEARSYAEGGSFGESYEIFCDILEHDPPEEFYFLYTDIGYLYIRQNMPEQAAEWFQRSITEKKNYAFALSGMAIVSLQRGDFKAAQDYHYKALVNRLEDPSRFRRYYEDTRTLMLEEHPEWDKKTGKHPAAESDGAEESA
;
A
#
# COMPACT_ATOMS: atom_id res chain seq x y z
N MET A 1 10.32 14.71 31.37
CA MET A 1 10.65 13.39 31.97
C MET A 1 9.46 12.73 32.67
N GLY A 2 8.70 13.44 33.54
CA GLY A 2 7.59 12.83 34.31
C GLY A 2 6.33 12.40 33.55
N SER A 3 6.10 12.88 32.32
CA SER A 3 4.95 12.45 31.48
C SER A 3 5.19 11.07 30.84
N ILE A 4 6.42 10.82 30.41
CA ILE A 4 6.86 9.57 29.79
C ILE A 4 6.83 8.43 30.81
N ILE A 5 7.39 8.65 32.00
CA ILE A 5 7.39 7.67 33.10
C ILE A 5 5.95 7.30 33.50
N ARG A 6 5.04 8.27 33.60
CA ARG A 6 3.62 8.02 33.91
C ARG A 6 2.93 7.20 32.82
N LYS A 7 3.29 7.38 31.55
CA LYS A 7 2.74 6.59 30.44
C LYS A 7 3.18 5.13 30.53
N TYR A 8 4.47 4.88 30.72
CA TYR A 8 5.00 3.51 30.87
C TYR A 8 4.46 2.81 32.12
N ALA A 9 4.35 3.51 33.25
CA ALA A 9 3.79 2.96 34.47
C ALA A 9 2.32 2.52 34.31
N LYS A 10 1.49 3.33 33.63
CA LYS A 10 0.10 2.97 33.33
C LYS A 10 0.00 1.75 32.42
N GLU A 11 0.89 1.64 31.44
CA GLU A 11 0.86 0.53 30.51
C GLU A 11 1.31 -0.76 31.18
N LEU A 12 2.42 -0.74 31.93
CA LEU A 12 2.86 -1.84 32.79
C LEU A 12 1.77 -2.33 33.74
N LEU A 13 1.04 -1.40 34.36
CA LEU A 13 -0.08 -1.73 35.24
C LEU A 13 -1.19 -2.46 34.49
N ARG A 14 -1.54 -2.01 33.27
CA ARG A 14 -2.52 -2.70 32.42
C ARG A 14 -2.07 -4.11 32.05
N ILE A 15 -0.79 -4.30 31.70
CA ILE A 15 -0.24 -5.64 31.41
C ILE A 15 -0.35 -6.54 32.64
N ALA A 16 0.01 -6.00 33.82
CA ALA A 16 -0.06 -6.71 35.09
C ALA A 16 -1.50 -7.19 35.39
N PHE A 17 -2.49 -6.30 35.20
CA PHE A 17 -3.89 -6.68 35.36
C PHE A 17 -4.34 -7.72 34.32
N ALA A 18 -3.95 -7.56 33.05
CA ALA A 18 -4.29 -8.52 31.99
C ALA A 18 -3.68 -9.91 32.22
N ALA A 19 -2.51 -9.99 32.88
CA ALA A 19 -1.83 -11.23 33.21
C ALA A 19 -2.37 -11.94 34.46
N ALA A 20 -3.08 -11.23 35.35
CA ALA A 20 -3.55 -11.76 36.62
C ALA A 20 -4.52 -12.94 36.45
N MET A 21 -5.53 -12.79 35.60
CA MET A 21 -6.52 -13.84 35.31
C MET A 21 -5.89 -15.12 34.72
N PRO A 22 -5.10 -15.06 33.64
CA PRO A 22 -4.45 -16.27 33.11
C PRO A 22 -3.44 -16.87 34.10
N GLY A 23 -2.69 -16.07 34.85
CA GLY A 23 -1.76 -16.56 35.87
C GLY A 23 -2.48 -17.32 36.99
N MET A 24 -3.61 -16.81 37.46
CA MET A 24 -4.46 -17.48 38.45
C MET A 24 -5.06 -18.77 37.91
N LEU A 25 -5.45 -18.80 36.63
CA LEU A 25 -6.05 -19.96 35.98
C LEU A 25 -5.02 -21.10 35.81
N ILE A 26 -3.79 -20.78 35.40
CA ILE A 26 -2.67 -21.73 35.34
C ILE A 26 -2.40 -22.32 36.73
N PHE A 27 -2.39 -21.48 37.76
CA PHE A 27 -2.19 -21.91 39.14
C PHE A 27 -3.30 -22.85 39.63
N MET A 28 -4.58 -22.53 39.36
CA MET A 28 -5.71 -23.38 39.73
C MET A 28 -5.67 -24.75 39.03
N VAL A 29 -5.30 -24.80 37.74
CA VAL A 29 -5.15 -26.05 36.99
C VAL A 29 -4.03 -26.92 37.57
N LEU A 30 -2.89 -26.31 37.93
CA LEU A 30 -1.80 -27.01 38.60
C LEU A 30 -2.24 -27.58 39.96
N LEU A 31 -2.97 -26.81 40.76
CA LEU A 31 -3.52 -27.30 42.04
C LEU A 31 -4.47 -28.48 41.85
N LEU A 32 -5.41 -28.36 40.90
CA LEU A 32 -6.34 -29.44 40.60
C LEU A 32 -5.61 -30.72 40.16
N SER A 33 -4.52 -30.59 39.42
CA SER A 33 -3.70 -31.74 39.01
C SER A 33 -3.08 -32.48 40.20
N PHE A 34 -2.63 -31.76 41.24
CA PHE A 34 -2.11 -32.37 42.47
C PHE A 34 -3.22 -33.08 43.27
N VAL A 35 -4.43 -32.53 43.28
CA VAL A 35 -5.59 -33.17 43.92
C VAL A 35 -5.97 -34.47 43.21
N VAL A 36 -5.97 -34.49 41.87
CA VAL A 36 -6.40 -35.64 41.08
C VAL A 36 -5.33 -36.74 41.00
N ARG A 37 -4.05 -36.37 40.84
CA ARG A 37 -2.95 -37.34 40.62
C ARG A 37 -2.17 -37.70 41.89
N GLY A 38 -2.52 -37.07 43.01
CA GLY A 38 -1.79 -37.20 44.27
C GLY A 38 -0.56 -36.29 44.33
N THR A 39 -0.19 -35.90 45.55
CA THR A 39 1.01 -35.11 45.80
C THR A 39 2.26 -35.98 45.69
N PRO A 40 3.35 -35.51 45.06
CA PRO A 40 4.63 -36.21 45.07
C PRO A 40 5.07 -36.50 46.52
N HIS A 41 5.53 -37.72 46.78
CA HIS A 41 5.84 -38.19 48.14
C HIS A 41 6.95 -37.40 48.85
N ASP A 42 7.79 -36.68 48.10
CA ASP A 42 8.96 -35.95 48.63
C ASP A 42 8.71 -34.44 48.85
N VAL A 43 7.48 -33.94 48.64
CA VAL A 43 7.19 -32.49 48.68
C VAL A 43 6.20 -32.15 49.80
N SER A 44 6.65 -31.35 50.77
CA SER A 44 5.76 -30.75 51.77
C SER A 44 5.14 -29.45 51.25
N PHE A 45 3.83 -29.46 51.03
CA PHE A 45 3.08 -28.29 50.58
C PHE A 45 2.80 -27.31 51.74
N SER A 46 3.80 -26.48 52.05
CA SER A 46 3.64 -25.36 52.99
C SER A 46 3.02 -24.13 52.30
N PRO A 47 2.43 -23.18 53.05
CA PRO A 47 1.95 -21.90 52.48
C PRO A 47 3.01 -21.17 51.64
N ALA A 48 4.29 -21.30 52.00
CA ALA A 48 5.40 -20.72 51.25
C ALA A 48 5.58 -21.37 49.87
N VAL A 49 5.34 -22.68 49.73
CA VAL A 49 5.40 -23.39 48.44
C VAL A 49 4.27 -22.95 47.52
N TYR A 50 3.04 -22.83 48.05
CA TYR A 50 1.91 -22.32 47.28
C TYR A 50 2.12 -20.89 46.80
N LEU A 51 2.67 -20.01 47.65
CA LEU A 51 2.98 -18.64 47.26
C LEU A 51 4.04 -18.59 46.15
N ARG A 52 5.10 -19.42 46.23
CA ARG A 52 6.12 -19.51 45.17
C ARG A 52 5.53 -20.01 43.86
N LEU A 53 4.68 -21.04 43.89
CA LEU A 53 4.00 -21.56 42.70
C LEU A 53 3.08 -20.51 42.06
N LEU A 54 2.31 -19.78 42.86
CA LEU A 54 1.44 -18.70 42.37
C LEU A 54 2.27 -17.59 41.71
N LEU A 55 3.37 -17.17 42.34
CA LEU A 55 4.27 -16.15 41.78
C LEU A 55 4.90 -16.61 40.46
N ILE A 56 5.29 -17.88 40.35
CA ILE A 56 5.82 -18.45 39.09
C ILE A 56 4.73 -18.42 38.00
N CYS A 57 3.51 -18.88 38.31
CA CYS A 57 2.40 -18.88 37.34
C CYS A 57 2.00 -17.46 36.90
N TYR A 58 2.03 -16.51 37.83
CA TYR A 58 1.79 -15.12 37.51
C TYR A 58 2.92 -14.52 36.67
N ALA A 59 4.18 -14.81 37.00
CA ALA A 59 5.33 -14.33 36.24
C ALA A 59 5.33 -14.89 34.80
N THR A 60 5.01 -16.17 34.61
CA THR A 60 4.90 -16.76 33.27
C THR A 60 3.77 -16.11 32.48
N ALA A 61 2.57 -15.96 33.06
CA ALA A 61 1.46 -15.27 32.43
C ALA A 61 1.81 -13.82 32.07
N PHE A 62 2.47 -13.11 32.98
CA PHE A 62 2.90 -11.72 32.77
C PHE A 62 3.90 -11.59 31.62
N ILE A 63 4.88 -12.48 31.55
CA ILE A 63 5.84 -12.53 30.44
C ILE A 63 5.12 -12.84 29.13
N THR A 64 4.20 -13.80 29.11
CA THR A 64 3.42 -14.13 27.90
C THR A 64 2.55 -12.95 27.45
N THR A 65 1.86 -12.27 28.36
CA THR A 65 1.05 -11.09 28.04
C THR A 65 1.93 -9.94 27.53
N CYS A 66 3.10 -9.71 28.13
CA CYS A 66 4.09 -8.77 27.62
C CYS A 66 4.47 -9.08 26.17
N VAL A 67 4.80 -10.35 25.87
CA VAL A 67 5.17 -10.78 24.51
C VAL A 67 4.02 -10.62 23.52
N VAL A 68 2.79 -10.97 23.91
CA VAL A 68 1.60 -10.85 23.04
C VAL A 68 1.27 -9.37 22.76
N GLN A 69 1.27 -8.51 23.78
CA GLN A 69 1.01 -7.09 23.57
C GLN A 69 2.12 -6.41 22.77
N TYR A 70 3.38 -6.76 23.04
CA TYR A 70 4.51 -6.30 22.25
C TYR A 70 4.38 -6.69 20.77
N ARG A 71 4.03 -7.95 20.49
CA ARG A 71 3.70 -8.42 19.13
C ARG A 71 2.53 -7.66 18.53
N SER A 72 1.46 -7.39 19.28
CA SER A 72 0.29 -6.68 18.77
C SER A 72 0.58 -5.23 18.35
N LEU A 73 1.52 -4.57 19.04
CA LEU A 73 1.98 -3.22 18.71
C LEU A 73 2.83 -3.22 17.44
N ILE A 74 3.75 -4.19 17.31
CA ILE A 74 4.57 -4.41 16.10
C ILE A 74 3.66 -4.71 14.89
N HIS A 75 2.68 -5.60 15.06
CA HIS A 75 1.76 -5.99 13.99
C HIS A 75 0.74 -4.91 13.61
N ALA A 76 0.55 -3.85 14.42
CA ALA A 76 -0.36 -2.77 14.06
C ALA A 76 0.11 -2.00 12.83
N ALA A 77 1.42 -1.79 12.65
CA ALA A 77 2.01 -1.15 11.47
C ALA A 77 1.98 -2.05 10.22
N ILE A 78 2.16 -3.37 10.41
CA ILE A 78 2.14 -4.39 9.35
C ILE A 78 0.72 -4.68 8.83
N ARG A 79 -0.34 -4.24 9.55
CA ARG A 79 -1.70 -4.76 9.33
C ARG A 79 -2.25 -4.55 7.92
N SER A 80 -1.94 -3.45 7.24
CA SER A 80 -2.41 -3.23 5.86
C SER A 80 -1.83 -4.26 4.89
N ASP A 81 -0.59 -4.66 5.12
CA ASP A 81 0.19 -5.48 4.19
C ASP A 81 0.52 -6.85 4.80
N ALA A 82 -0.24 -7.27 5.82
CA ALA A 82 0.03 -8.49 6.58
C ALA A 82 0.03 -9.73 5.68
N HIS A 83 -0.77 -9.73 4.61
CA HIS A 83 -0.82 -10.79 3.62
C HIS A 83 0.44 -10.84 2.72
N LEU A 84 1.10 -9.69 2.49
CA LEU A 84 2.35 -9.60 1.72
C LEU A 84 3.57 -9.93 2.57
N ILE A 85 3.60 -9.47 3.82
CA ILE A 85 4.72 -9.65 4.75
C ILE A 85 4.73 -11.08 5.33
N GLY A 86 3.56 -11.66 5.58
CA GLY A 86 3.43 -13.00 6.16
C GLY A 86 4.10 -13.12 7.53
N LYS A 87 5.02 -14.09 7.69
CA LYS A 87 5.76 -14.32 8.94
C LYS A 87 7.11 -13.58 9.00
N SER A 88 7.55 -12.96 7.90
CA SER A 88 8.81 -12.21 7.85
C SER A 88 8.77 -11.06 8.85
N PHE A 89 9.89 -10.83 9.53
CA PHE A 89 10.02 -9.74 10.53
C PHE A 89 9.01 -9.78 11.69
N SER A 90 8.45 -10.96 12.02
CA SER A 90 7.51 -11.14 13.15
C SER A 90 8.19 -11.39 14.52
N GLY A 91 9.51 -11.31 14.56
CA GLY A 91 10.32 -11.59 15.74
C GLY A 91 10.51 -10.39 16.67
N ILE A 92 11.56 -10.47 17.49
CA ILE A 92 11.96 -9.42 18.46
C ILE A 92 13.36 -8.86 18.21
N ARG A 93 14.00 -9.28 17.10
CA ARG A 93 15.37 -8.90 16.74
C ARG A 93 15.41 -7.41 16.37
N LYS A 94 16.60 -6.82 16.30
CA LYS A 94 16.74 -5.39 15.98
C LYS A 94 16.18 -5.07 14.59
N GLN A 95 16.52 -5.89 13.59
CA GLN A 95 16.04 -5.77 12.22
C GLN A 95 14.52 -5.92 12.08
N ASP A 96 13.87 -6.72 12.93
CA ASP A 96 12.40 -6.86 12.93
C ASP A 96 11.74 -5.52 13.29
N ARG A 97 12.28 -4.83 14.31
CA ARG A 97 11.80 -3.52 14.74
C ARG A 97 12.07 -2.44 13.71
N LEU A 98 13.30 -2.40 13.17
CA LEU A 98 13.68 -1.44 12.12
C LEU A 98 12.80 -1.61 10.88
N PHE A 99 12.51 -2.84 10.46
CA PHE A 99 11.61 -3.11 9.35
C PHE A 99 10.21 -2.59 9.64
N CYS A 100 9.69 -2.80 10.85
CA CYS A 100 8.37 -2.28 11.24
C CYS A 100 8.33 -0.75 11.26
N ASP A 101 9.37 -0.10 11.78
CA ASP A 101 9.49 1.36 11.74
C ASP A 101 9.54 1.87 10.29
N GLY A 102 10.21 1.13 9.40
CA GLY A 102 10.25 1.39 7.96
C GLY A 102 8.88 1.29 7.30
N VAL A 103 8.11 0.23 7.59
CA VAL A 103 6.72 0.05 7.10
C VAL A 103 5.80 1.14 7.66
N GLU A 104 5.98 1.55 8.93
CA GLU A 104 5.22 2.66 9.50
C GLU A 104 5.54 3.98 8.76
N ALA A 105 6.81 4.27 8.51
CA ALA A 105 7.22 5.44 7.74
C ALA A 105 6.67 5.40 6.30
N TYR A 106 6.70 4.23 5.66
CA TYR A 106 6.13 3.98 4.34
C TYR A 106 4.62 4.28 4.30
N SER A 107 3.85 3.73 5.25
CA SER A 107 2.39 3.95 5.36
C SER A 107 2.02 5.43 5.57
N LYS A 108 2.92 6.21 6.18
CA LYS A 108 2.79 7.65 6.38
C LYS A 108 3.27 8.49 5.19
N LEU A 109 3.53 7.85 4.04
CA LEU A 109 4.05 8.46 2.82
C LEU A 109 5.37 9.22 3.06
N LYS A 110 6.26 8.68 3.88
CA LYS A 110 7.62 9.18 4.13
C LYS A 110 8.67 8.27 3.49
N PRO A 111 8.77 8.21 2.15
CA PRO A 111 9.57 7.20 1.46
C PRO A 111 11.07 7.32 1.71
N ARG A 112 11.60 8.53 1.97
CA ARG A 112 13.03 8.69 2.31
C ARG A 112 13.37 8.01 3.64
N THR A 113 12.62 8.32 4.70
CA THR A 113 12.82 7.72 6.02
C THR A 113 12.61 6.20 5.99
N ALA A 114 11.59 5.74 5.26
CA ALA A 114 11.36 4.31 5.08
C ALA A 114 12.55 3.63 4.37
N LEU A 115 13.05 4.22 3.28
CA LEU A 115 14.20 3.71 2.55
C LEU A 115 15.45 3.61 3.44
N ASP A 116 15.76 4.65 4.22
CA ASP A 116 16.93 4.65 5.12
C ASP A 116 16.85 3.50 6.13
N LEU A 117 15.68 3.28 6.73
CA LEU A 117 15.44 2.18 7.68
C LEU A 117 15.55 0.82 6.99
N PHE A 118 14.99 0.65 5.80
CA PHE A 118 15.06 -0.59 5.05
C PHE A 118 16.49 -0.92 4.57
N LEU A 119 17.27 0.10 4.20
CA LEU A 119 18.68 -0.08 3.87
C LEU A 119 19.49 -0.48 5.12
N GLU A 120 19.19 0.05 6.31
CA GLU A 120 19.81 -0.45 7.55
C GLU A 120 19.46 -1.93 7.79
N VAL A 121 18.19 -2.34 7.56
CA VAL A 121 17.76 -3.74 7.68
C VAL A 121 18.51 -4.65 6.70
N GLN A 122 18.86 -4.16 5.50
CA GLN A 122 19.56 -4.94 4.48
C GLN A 122 20.98 -5.36 4.90
N GLU A 123 21.61 -4.66 5.84
CA GLU A 123 22.95 -4.96 6.34
C GLU A 123 22.99 -6.16 7.32
N TYR A 124 21.84 -6.71 7.70
CA TYR A 124 21.76 -7.89 8.57
C TYR A 124 21.69 -9.18 7.74
N GLU A 125 22.00 -10.31 8.38
CA GLU A 125 21.71 -11.62 7.82
C GLU A 125 20.19 -11.86 7.83
N LEU A 126 19.62 -12.03 6.63
CA LEU A 126 18.20 -12.22 6.39
C LEU A 126 17.96 -13.59 5.76
N THR A 127 16.81 -14.18 6.07
CA THR A 127 16.32 -15.33 5.29
C THR A 127 15.92 -14.89 3.87
N ASP A 128 15.79 -15.83 2.94
CA ASP A 128 15.31 -15.51 1.59
C ASP A 128 13.93 -14.84 1.65
N ALA A 129 12.99 -15.38 2.44
CA ALA A 129 11.66 -14.79 2.60
C ALA A 129 11.69 -13.34 3.14
N GLU A 130 12.59 -13.04 4.07
CA GLU A 130 12.79 -11.67 4.58
C GLU A 130 13.44 -10.76 3.54
N THR A 131 14.41 -11.29 2.80
CA THR A 131 15.07 -10.60 1.69
C THR A 131 14.06 -10.25 0.60
N GLY A 132 13.14 -11.15 0.29
CA GLY A 132 12.07 -10.95 -0.67
C GLY A 132 11.15 -9.79 -0.28
N VAL A 133 10.61 -9.85 0.94
CA VAL A 133 9.74 -8.81 1.50
C VAL A 133 10.47 -7.46 1.59
N LEU A 134 11.70 -7.44 2.12
CA LEU A 134 12.47 -6.20 2.24
C LEU A 134 12.74 -5.56 0.88
N SER A 135 13.16 -6.36 -0.10
CA SER A 135 13.48 -5.87 -1.44
C SER A 135 12.24 -5.23 -2.08
N PHE A 136 11.07 -5.84 -1.94
CA PHE A 136 9.82 -5.25 -2.42
C PHE A 136 9.60 -3.84 -1.85
N TYR A 137 9.73 -3.66 -0.53
CA TYR A 137 9.53 -2.34 0.09
C TYR A 137 10.62 -1.32 -0.28
N ILE A 138 11.87 -1.74 -0.46
CA ILE A 138 12.92 -0.86 -0.97
C ILE A 138 12.57 -0.39 -2.39
N GLY A 139 12.13 -1.30 -3.27
CA GLY A 139 11.65 -0.98 -4.61
C GLY A 139 10.50 0.03 -4.58
N ARG A 140 9.50 -0.20 -3.71
CA ARG A 140 8.37 0.73 -3.52
C ARG A 140 8.84 2.12 -3.08
N CYS A 141 9.85 2.21 -2.21
CA CYS A 141 10.40 3.49 -1.77
C CYS A 141 11.12 4.23 -2.91
N TYR A 142 11.96 3.54 -3.70
CA TYR A 142 12.60 4.14 -4.88
C TYR A 142 11.57 4.66 -5.89
N GLN A 143 10.51 3.89 -6.14
CA GLN A 143 9.43 4.33 -7.03
C GLN A 143 8.72 5.58 -6.51
N MET A 144 8.36 5.62 -5.21
CA MET A 144 7.74 6.81 -4.59
C MET A 144 8.65 8.04 -4.59
N LEU A 145 9.98 7.84 -4.68
CA LEU A 145 10.97 8.91 -4.82
C LEU A 145 11.18 9.34 -6.28
N SER A 146 10.39 8.82 -7.22
CA SER A 146 10.55 9.06 -8.67
C SER A 146 11.92 8.60 -9.19
N CYS A 147 12.45 7.51 -8.63
CA CYS A 147 13.66 6.83 -9.09
C CYS A 147 13.32 5.42 -9.61
N PRO A 148 12.51 5.30 -10.68
CA PRO A 148 11.98 4.01 -11.13
C PRO A 148 13.07 3.01 -11.56
N SER A 149 14.15 3.48 -12.19
CA SER A 149 15.27 2.62 -12.60
C SER A 149 15.96 1.94 -11.42
N ASN A 150 16.01 2.61 -10.25
CA ASN A 150 16.56 2.03 -9.03
C ASN A 150 15.61 0.99 -8.41
N ALA A 151 14.30 1.08 -8.67
CA ALA A 151 13.30 0.19 -8.08
C ALA A 151 13.29 -1.21 -8.74
N ILE A 152 13.47 -1.28 -10.06
CA ILE A 152 13.44 -2.52 -10.87
C ILE A 152 14.31 -3.65 -10.29
N PRO A 153 15.63 -3.48 -10.02
CA PRO A 153 16.46 -4.57 -9.52
C PRO A 153 16.01 -5.09 -8.14
N TYR A 154 15.32 -4.27 -7.35
CA TYR A 154 14.75 -4.69 -6.07
C TYR A 154 13.46 -5.50 -6.24
N TYR A 155 12.63 -5.21 -7.25
CA TYR A 155 11.48 -6.07 -7.57
C TYR A 155 11.93 -7.42 -8.12
N GLU A 156 12.93 -7.45 -9.00
CA GLU A 156 13.53 -8.71 -9.46
C GLU A 156 14.10 -9.52 -8.28
N LYS A 157 14.84 -8.84 -7.37
CA LYS A 157 15.37 -9.48 -6.16
C LYS A 157 14.24 -9.99 -5.27
N ALA A 158 13.12 -9.26 -5.15
CA ALA A 158 11.95 -9.70 -4.41
C ALA A 158 11.40 -11.02 -4.98
N ILE A 159 11.21 -11.09 -6.30
CA ILE A 159 10.70 -12.27 -7.02
C ILE A 159 11.66 -13.46 -6.84
N ARG A 160 12.97 -13.26 -7.06
CA ARG A 160 14.01 -14.30 -6.89
C ARG A 160 14.03 -14.89 -5.48
N ASN A 161 13.61 -14.13 -4.47
CA ASN A 161 13.59 -14.52 -3.07
C ASN A 161 12.19 -14.94 -2.58
N GLY A 162 11.28 -15.29 -3.50
CA GLY A 162 9.99 -15.89 -3.17
C GLY A 162 8.92 -14.90 -2.66
N PHE A 163 9.11 -13.59 -2.85
CA PHE A 163 8.02 -12.63 -2.66
C PHE A 163 6.92 -12.87 -3.71
N SER A 164 5.69 -12.47 -3.41
CA SER A 164 4.54 -12.65 -4.30
C SER A 164 4.78 -12.07 -5.69
N LYS A 165 4.97 -12.98 -6.67
CA LYS A 165 5.37 -12.64 -8.06
C LYS A 165 4.41 -11.61 -8.69
N PRO A 166 3.07 -11.78 -8.68
CA PRO A 166 2.17 -10.81 -9.31
C PRO A 166 2.28 -9.40 -8.72
N PHE A 167 2.48 -9.29 -7.39
CA PHE A 167 2.63 -7.99 -6.75
C PHE A 167 3.95 -7.31 -7.09
N ALA A 168 5.07 -8.03 -7.06
CA ALA A 168 6.35 -7.45 -7.46
C ALA A 168 6.35 -7.05 -8.95
N GLN A 169 5.83 -7.92 -9.83
CA GLN A 169 5.72 -7.63 -11.26
C GLN A 169 4.84 -6.42 -11.57
N LEU A 170 3.72 -6.23 -10.84
CA LEU A 170 2.88 -5.06 -11.03
C LEU A 170 3.65 -3.76 -10.83
N PHE A 171 4.44 -3.67 -9.75
CA PHE A 171 5.19 -2.46 -9.46
C PHE A 171 6.47 -2.33 -10.30
N GLU A 172 7.05 -3.45 -10.73
CA GLU A 172 8.10 -3.49 -11.74
C GLU A 172 7.62 -2.93 -13.07
N ALA A 173 6.49 -3.41 -13.61
CA ALA A 173 5.87 -2.90 -14.83
C ALA A 173 5.59 -1.39 -14.74
N ARG A 174 4.99 -0.94 -13.64
CA ARG A 174 4.76 0.49 -13.39
C ARG A 174 6.06 1.29 -13.36
N SER A 175 7.13 0.74 -12.80
CA SER A 175 8.44 1.41 -12.77
C SER A 175 9.08 1.48 -14.15
N TYR A 176 9.03 0.41 -14.96
CA TYR A 176 9.42 0.47 -16.37
C TYR A 176 8.65 1.55 -17.13
N ALA A 177 7.34 1.62 -16.91
CA ALA A 177 6.47 2.60 -17.55
C ALA A 177 6.77 4.04 -17.12
N GLU A 178 7.09 4.27 -15.85
CA GLU A 178 7.57 5.57 -15.34
C GLU A 178 8.95 5.94 -15.88
N GLY A 179 9.81 4.95 -16.13
CA GLY A 179 11.13 5.11 -16.74
C GLY A 179 11.12 5.27 -18.27
N GLY A 180 9.95 5.15 -18.93
CA GLY A 180 9.81 5.24 -20.39
C GLY A 180 10.06 3.94 -21.15
N SER A 181 10.40 2.85 -20.46
CA SER A 181 10.51 1.49 -21.00
C SER A 181 9.12 0.88 -21.19
N PHE A 182 8.39 1.38 -22.18
CA PHE A 182 6.99 1.02 -22.37
C PHE A 182 6.79 -0.41 -22.89
N GLY A 183 7.74 -0.95 -23.67
CA GLY A 183 7.68 -2.32 -24.19
C GLY A 183 7.76 -3.34 -23.06
N GLU A 184 8.78 -3.23 -22.23
CA GLU A 184 9.01 -4.09 -21.06
C GLU A 184 7.83 -4.01 -20.08
N SER A 185 7.31 -2.80 -19.84
CA SER A 185 6.10 -2.63 -19.03
C SER A 185 4.90 -3.37 -19.61
N TYR A 186 4.68 -3.29 -20.92
CA TYR A 186 3.54 -3.93 -21.57
C TYR A 186 3.64 -5.45 -21.50
N GLU A 187 4.83 -6.01 -21.76
CA GLU A 187 5.08 -7.45 -21.66
C GLU A 187 4.76 -8.00 -20.26
N ILE A 188 5.18 -7.30 -19.21
CA ILE A 188 4.88 -7.72 -17.82
C ILE A 188 3.38 -7.61 -17.52
N PHE A 189 2.70 -6.56 -18.00
CA PHE A 189 1.24 -6.46 -17.81
C PHE A 189 0.49 -7.60 -18.52
N CYS A 190 0.94 -8.01 -19.71
CA CYS A 190 0.39 -9.16 -20.42
C CYS A 190 0.65 -10.47 -19.64
N ASP A 191 1.87 -10.69 -19.12
CA ASP A 191 2.20 -11.85 -18.27
C ASP A 191 1.26 -11.94 -17.06
N ILE A 192 0.99 -10.81 -16.39
CA ILE A 192 0.06 -10.76 -15.25
C ILE A 192 -1.38 -11.12 -15.69
N LEU A 193 -1.84 -10.61 -16.85
CA LEU A 193 -3.19 -10.88 -17.35
C LEU A 193 -3.38 -12.33 -17.84
N GLU A 194 -2.34 -12.96 -18.37
CA GLU A 194 -2.37 -14.36 -18.84
C GLU A 194 -2.37 -15.38 -17.70
N HIS A 195 -1.93 -14.98 -16.50
CA HIS A 195 -1.75 -15.85 -15.34
C HIS A 195 -2.74 -15.57 -14.19
N ASP A 196 -4.02 -15.39 -14.53
CA ASP A 196 -5.12 -15.16 -13.58
C ASP A 196 -4.77 -14.10 -12.52
N PRO A 197 -4.84 -12.80 -12.88
CA PRO A 197 -4.45 -11.74 -11.97
C PRO A 197 -5.29 -11.77 -10.69
N PRO A 198 -4.69 -11.41 -9.52
CA PRO A 198 -5.45 -11.23 -8.29
C PRO A 198 -6.67 -10.31 -8.52
N GLU A 199 -7.81 -10.61 -7.89
CA GLU A 199 -9.04 -9.81 -8.03
C GLU A 199 -8.83 -8.33 -7.69
N GLU A 200 -7.92 -8.07 -6.75
CA GLU A 200 -7.49 -6.73 -6.33
C GLU A 200 -6.84 -5.92 -7.46
N PHE A 201 -6.39 -6.56 -8.55
CA PHE A 201 -5.74 -5.91 -9.70
C PHE A 201 -6.74 -5.46 -10.76
N TYR A 202 -7.94 -5.05 -10.34
CA TYR A 202 -9.00 -4.54 -11.21
C TYR A 202 -8.60 -3.30 -12.03
N PHE A 203 -7.43 -2.70 -11.79
CA PHE A 203 -6.88 -1.53 -12.48
C PHE A 203 -5.95 -1.87 -13.66
N LEU A 204 -5.65 -3.14 -13.96
CA LEU A 204 -4.67 -3.49 -15.00
C LEU A 204 -5.02 -2.91 -16.38
N TYR A 205 -6.29 -2.96 -16.80
CA TYR A 205 -6.69 -2.38 -18.09
C TYR A 205 -6.48 -0.87 -18.14
N THR A 206 -6.73 -0.16 -17.04
CA THR A 206 -6.45 1.28 -16.98
C THR A 206 -4.96 1.58 -16.99
N ASP A 207 -4.13 0.77 -16.32
CA ASP A 207 -2.67 0.95 -16.32
C ASP A 207 -2.09 0.77 -17.73
N ILE A 208 -2.56 -0.24 -18.48
CA ILE A 208 -2.19 -0.44 -19.88
C ILE A 208 -2.72 0.70 -20.76
N GLY A 209 -3.95 1.16 -20.54
CA GLY A 209 -4.49 2.33 -21.25
C GLY A 209 -3.62 3.57 -21.06
N TYR A 210 -3.19 3.86 -19.82
CA TYR A 210 -2.29 4.98 -19.54
C TYR A 210 -0.87 4.79 -20.07
N LEU A 211 -0.42 3.54 -20.24
CA LEU A 211 0.83 3.24 -20.95
C LEU A 211 0.76 3.73 -22.41
N TYR A 212 -0.36 3.52 -23.10
CA TYR A 212 -0.57 4.02 -24.46
C TYR A 212 -0.80 5.52 -24.54
N ILE A 213 -1.47 6.12 -23.54
CA ILE A 213 -1.58 7.59 -23.43
C ILE A 213 -0.19 8.23 -23.42
N ARG A 214 0.75 7.71 -22.61
CA ARG A 214 2.12 8.23 -22.53
C ARG A 214 2.95 8.04 -23.80
N GLN A 215 2.55 7.13 -24.67
CA GLN A 215 3.14 6.91 -25.99
C GLN A 215 2.47 7.74 -27.09
N ASN A 216 1.50 8.60 -26.74
CA ASN A 216 0.65 9.33 -27.68
C ASN A 216 -0.06 8.40 -28.70
N MET A 217 -0.57 7.26 -28.21
CA MET A 217 -1.29 6.25 -28.99
C MET A 217 -2.76 6.18 -28.55
N PRO A 218 -3.60 7.17 -28.88
CA PRO A 218 -4.96 7.30 -28.34
C PRO A 218 -5.91 6.18 -28.76
N GLU A 219 -5.70 5.55 -29.92
CA GLU A 219 -6.52 4.45 -30.44
C GLU A 219 -6.38 3.20 -29.57
N GLN A 220 -5.14 2.76 -29.34
CA GLN A 220 -4.84 1.63 -28.47
C GLN A 220 -5.26 1.91 -27.02
N ALA A 221 -5.05 3.14 -26.52
CA ALA A 221 -5.50 3.53 -25.19
C ALA A 221 -7.03 3.38 -25.03
N ALA A 222 -7.80 3.81 -26.04
CA ALA A 222 -9.26 3.71 -26.03
C ALA A 222 -9.76 2.27 -25.93
N GLU A 223 -9.12 1.33 -26.63
CA GLU A 223 -9.50 -0.08 -26.59
C GLU A 223 -9.40 -0.64 -25.17
N TRP A 224 -8.30 -0.35 -24.47
CA TRP A 224 -8.09 -0.80 -23.09
C TRP A 224 -9.02 -0.14 -22.08
N PHE A 225 -9.24 1.17 -22.20
CA PHE A 225 -10.24 1.84 -21.35
C PHE A 225 -11.65 1.33 -21.61
N GLN A 226 -11.99 1.03 -22.87
CA GLN A 226 -13.29 0.46 -23.22
C GLN A 226 -13.48 -0.94 -22.63
N ARG A 227 -12.46 -1.79 -22.62
CA ARG A 227 -12.50 -3.10 -21.92
C ARG A 227 -12.76 -2.90 -20.42
N SER A 228 -12.04 -1.96 -19.80
CA SER A 228 -12.23 -1.60 -18.39
C SER A 228 -13.66 -1.15 -18.08
N ILE A 229 -14.23 -0.29 -18.94
CA ILE A 229 -15.61 0.21 -18.84
C ILE A 229 -16.61 -0.95 -18.98
N THR A 230 -16.46 -1.80 -19.99
CA THR A 230 -17.35 -2.94 -20.27
C THR A 230 -17.36 -3.93 -19.11
N GLU A 231 -16.19 -4.24 -18.55
CA GLU A 231 -16.06 -5.15 -17.40
C GLU A 231 -16.32 -4.47 -16.05
N LYS A 232 -16.61 -3.17 -16.04
CA LYS A 232 -16.79 -2.34 -14.84
C LYS A 232 -15.58 -2.37 -13.88
N LYS A 233 -14.41 -2.68 -14.42
CA LYS A 233 -13.12 -2.66 -13.74
C LYS A 233 -12.59 -1.23 -13.76
N ASN A 234 -12.23 -0.70 -12.59
CA ASN A 234 -11.70 0.66 -12.41
C ASN A 234 -12.48 1.75 -13.20
N TYR A 235 -13.80 1.65 -13.20
CA TYR A 235 -14.70 2.33 -14.14
C TYR A 235 -14.51 3.86 -14.20
N ALA A 236 -14.44 4.52 -13.05
CA ALA A 236 -14.27 5.98 -12.98
C ALA A 236 -12.93 6.43 -13.59
N PHE A 237 -11.84 5.69 -13.33
CA PHE A 237 -10.53 5.96 -13.90
C PHE A 237 -10.50 5.68 -15.41
N ALA A 238 -11.18 4.64 -15.89
CA ALA A 238 -11.29 4.37 -17.31
C ALA A 238 -12.04 5.49 -18.06
N LEU A 239 -13.10 6.05 -17.46
CA LEU A 239 -13.77 7.24 -17.99
C LEU A 239 -12.84 8.45 -18.02
N SER A 240 -12.01 8.67 -16.99
CA SER A 240 -11.00 9.73 -17.05
C SER A 240 -9.97 9.49 -18.14
N GLY A 241 -9.56 8.24 -18.38
CA GLY A 241 -8.71 7.85 -19.49
C GLY A 241 -9.33 8.19 -20.85
N MET A 242 -10.61 7.86 -21.05
CA MET A 242 -11.35 8.23 -22.26
C MET A 242 -11.43 9.75 -22.48
N ALA A 243 -11.56 10.54 -21.42
CA ALA A 243 -11.51 12.00 -21.53
C ALA A 243 -10.18 12.49 -22.10
N ILE A 244 -9.07 11.92 -21.62
CA ILE A 244 -7.71 12.25 -22.11
C ILE A 244 -7.51 11.77 -23.55
N VAL A 245 -7.96 10.56 -23.90
CA VAL A 245 -7.97 10.07 -25.29
C VAL A 245 -8.72 11.04 -26.21
N SER A 246 -9.90 11.51 -25.80
CA SER A 246 -10.68 12.46 -26.60
C SER A 246 -9.97 13.79 -26.79
N LEU A 247 -9.20 14.28 -25.81
CA LEU A 247 -8.34 15.46 -25.98
C LEU A 247 -7.23 15.20 -27.02
N GLN A 248 -6.55 14.05 -26.96
CA GLN A 248 -5.50 13.69 -27.92
C GLN A 248 -6.04 13.54 -29.36
N ARG A 249 -7.33 13.27 -29.52
CA ARG A 249 -8.02 13.23 -30.82
C ARG A 249 -8.56 14.59 -31.28
N GLY A 250 -8.51 15.61 -30.42
CA GLY A 250 -9.13 16.90 -30.67
C GLY A 250 -10.67 16.91 -30.60
N ASP A 251 -11.29 15.87 -30.04
CA ASP A 251 -12.74 15.81 -29.77
C ASP A 251 -13.05 16.37 -28.38
N PHE A 252 -13.05 17.70 -28.26
CA PHE A 252 -13.28 18.38 -26.99
C PHE A 252 -14.68 18.16 -26.42
N LYS A 253 -15.67 17.88 -27.28
CA LYS A 253 -17.05 17.63 -26.84
C LYS A 253 -17.12 16.28 -26.12
N ALA A 254 -16.56 15.23 -26.71
CA ALA A 254 -16.47 13.93 -26.04
C ALA A 254 -15.56 14.01 -24.80
N ALA A 255 -14.46 14.75 -24.87
CA ALA A 255 -13.57 14.94 -23.72
C ALA A 255 -14.31 15.53 -22.51
N GLN A 256 -15.13 16.56 -22.72
CA GLN A 256 -15.92 17.18 -21.65
C GLN A 256 -16.97 16.23 -21.08
N ASP A 257 -17.66 15.46 -21.92
CA ASP A 257 -18.65 14.47 -21.48
C ASP A 257 -17.99 13.36 -20.63
N TYR A 258 -16.89 12.77 -21.09
CA TYR A 258 -16.15 11.77 -20.32
C TYR A 258 -15.55 12.35 -19.03
N HIS A 259 -15.05 13.58 -19.07
CA HIS A 259 -14.57 14.29 -17.88
C HIS A 259 -15.67 14.42 -16.83
N TYR A 260 -16.86 14.88 -17.23
CA TYR A 260 -18.02 14.95 -16.34
C TYR A 260 -18.40 13.58 -15.79
N LYS A 261 -18.51 12.56 -16.67
CA LYS A 261 -18.83 11.17 -16.28
C LYS A 261 -17.84 10.63 -15.26
N ALA A 262 -16.54 10.86 -15.42
CA ALA A 262 -15.53 10.42 -14.46
C ALA A 262 -15.75 11.06 -13.07
N LEU A 263 -16.00 12.37 -13.02
CA LEU A 263 -16.19 13.11 -11.76
C LEU A 263 -17.44 12.67 -10.98
N VAL A 264 -18.54 12.35 -11.66
CA VAL A 264 -19.78 11.92 -10.98
C VAL A 264 -19.75 10.45 -10.56
N ASN A 265 -18.80 9.65 -11.05
CA ASN A 265 -18.67 8.22 -10.75
C ASN A 265 -17.67 7.89 -9.63
N ARG A 266 -17.54 8.77 -8.62
CA ARG A 266 -16.67 8.56 -7.43
C ARG A 266 -15.20 8.32 -7.76
N LEU A 267 -14.64 9.08 -8.70
CA LEU A 267 -13.20 9.11 -8.92
C LEU A 267 -12.46 9.43 -7.61
N GLU A 268 -11.38 8.70 -7.31
CA GLU A 268 -10.69 8.76 -6.02
C GLU A 268 -10.05 10.13 -5.74
N ASP A 269 -9.42 10.74 -6.74
CA ASP A 269 -8.81 12.06 -6.65
C ASP A 269 -9.30 13.00 -7.78
N PRO A 270 -10.53 13.57 -7.64
CA PRO A 270 -11.11 14.45 -8.64
C PRO A 270 -10.31 15.74 -8.86
N SER A 271 -9.61 16.21 -7.84
CA SER A 271 -8.85 17.46 -7.90
C SER A 271 -7.60 17.30 -8.74
N ARG A 272 -6.83 16.22 -8.52
CA ARG A 272 -5.69 15.88 -9.36
C ARG A 272 -6.10 15.63 -10.80
N PHE A 273 -7.20 14.90 -11.02
CA PHE A 273 -7.69 14.67 -12.38
C PHE A 273 -8.12 15.96 -13.09
N ARG A 274 -8.84 16.86 -12.41
CA ARG A 274 -9.20 18.17 -12.98
C ARG A 274 -7.99 18.94 -13.46
N ARG A 275 -6.95 19.02 -12.62
CA ARG A 275 -5.69 19.67 -13.00
C ARG A 275 -5.06 18.99 -14.22
N TYR A 276 -4.89 17.66 -14.17
CA TYR A 276 -4.27 16.91 -15.26
C TYR A 276 -5.03 17.04 -16.58
N TYR A 277 -6.37 17.05 -16.55
CA TYR A 277 -7.22 17.26 -17.70
C TYR A 277 -7.03 18.65 -18.32
N GLU A 278 -7.02 19.72 -17.51
CA GLU A 278 -6.82 21.08 -18.00
C GLU A 278 -5.40 21.31 -18.53
N ASP A 279 -4.38 20.78 -17.85
CA ASP A 279 -2.99 20.84 -18.29
C ASP A 279 -2.84 20.14 -19.66
N THR A 280 -3.43 18.94 -19.80
CA THR A 280 -3.43 18.19 -21.07
C THR A 280 -4.19 18.93 -22.15
N ARG A 281 -5.37 19.48 -21.85
CA ARG A 281 -6.18 20.24 -22.80
C ARG A 281 -5.42 21.46 -23.32
N THR A 282 -4.71 22.14 -22.44
CA THR A 282 -3.89 23.31 -22.78
C THR A 282 -2.75 22.91 -23.71
N LEU A 283 -2.00 21.87 -23.34
CA LEU A 283 -0.93 21.33 -24.16
C LEU A 283 -1.41 20.96 -25.57
N MET A 284 -2.55 20.24 -25.69
CA MET A 284 -3.09 19.86 -27.00
C MET A 284 -3.49 21.07 -27.86
N LEU A 285 -3.95 22.17 -27.25
CA LEU A 285 -4.27 23.41 -27.97
C LEU A 285 -3.02 24.21 -28.36
N GLU A 286 -1.94 24.13 -27.57
CA GLU A 286 -0.64 24.72 -27.92
C GLU A 286 0.01 23.97 -29.08
N GLU A 287 -0.05 22.63 -29.08
CA GLU A 287 0.47 21.79 -30.16
C GLU A 287 -0.41 21.86 -31.43
N HIS A 288 -1.72 22.10 -31.28
CA HIS A 288 -2.69 22.20 -32.37
C HIS A 288 -3.54 23.49 -32.27
N PRO A 289 -2.98 24.68 -32.57
CA PRO A 289 -3.70 25.95 -32.41
C PRO A 289 -5.00 26.04 -33.22
N GLU A 290 -5.10 25.31 -34.33
CA GLU A 290 -6.30 25.24 -35.16
C GLU A 290 -7.49 24.56 -34.47
N TRP A 291 -7.25 23.83 -33.38
CA TRP A 291 -8.27 23.15 -32.60
C TRP A 291 -9.06 24.07 -31.67
N ASP A 292 -8.62 25.31 -31.45
CA ASP A 292 -9.32 26.26 -30.58
C ASP A 292 -10.80 26.43 -30.97
N LYS A 293 -11.07 26.48 -32.29
CA LYS A 293 -12.43 26.56 -32.85
C LYS A 293 -13.31 25.34 -32.54
N LYS A 294 -12.70 24.18 -32.28
CA LYS A 294 -13.40 22.92 -31.96
C LYS A 294 -13.81 22.84 -30.49
N THR A 295 -13.31 23.74 -29.65
CA THR A 295 -13.55 23.68 -28.20
C THR A 295 -14.98 24.05 -27.79
N GLY A 296 -15.76 24.65 -28.70
CA GLY A 296 -17.12 25.12 -28.42
C GLY A 296 -17.20 26.34 -27.50
N LYS A 297 -16.06 26.87 -27.01
CA LYS A 297 -15.97 28.18 -26.37
C LYS A 297 -15.79 29.24 -27.44
N HIS A 298 -16.89 29.69 -28.06
CA HIS A 298 -16.85 30.95 -28.79
C HIS A 298 -16.66 32.08 -27.78
N PRO A 299 -15.70 33.02 -27.97
CA PRO A 299 -15.80 34.31 -27.32
C PRO A 299 -17.18 34.86 -27.66
N ALA A 300 -17.90 35.38 -26.66
CA ALA A 300 -19.08 36.19 -26.95
C ALA A 300 -18.68 37.18 -28.05
N ALA A 301 -19.43 37.14 -29.15
CA ALA A 301 -19.23 38.01 -30.28
C ALA A 301 -18.99 39.44 -29.78
N GLU A 302 -17.94 40.06 -30.33
CA GLU A 302 -17.77 41.50 -30.34
C GLU A 302 -19.15 42.14 -30.54
N SER A 303 -19.67 42.81 -29.52
CA SER A 303 -20.81 43.70 -29.66
C SER A 303 -20.32 44.98 -30.32
N ASP A 304 -19.95 44.88 -31.60
CA ASP A 304 -19.93 46.00 -32.52
C ASP A 304 -21.22 45.94 -33.35
N GLY A 305 -21.96 47.04 -33.29
CA GLY A 305 -23.31 47.24 -33.83
C GLY A 305 -24.08 48.13 -32.83
N ALA A 306 -23.83 49.43 -32.77
CA ALA A 306 -24.30 50.46 -33.71
C ALA A 306 -25.84 50.50 -33.83
N GLU A 307 -26.38 51.72 -33.66
CA GLU A 307 -27.79 52.18 -33.70
C GLU A 307 -28.57 51.95 -32.40
N GLU A 308 -29.17 52.95 -31.75
CA GLU A 308 -30.00 54.02 -32.32
C GLU A 308 -29.71 55.43 -31.77
N SER A 309 -29.69 56.36 -32.71
CA SER A 309 -30.07 57.75 -32.54
C SER A 309 -31.56 57.91 -32.19
N ALA A 310 -31.87 58.63 -31.11
CA ALA A 310 -33.01 59.54 -30.98
C ALA A 310 -32.79 60.48 -29.79
#